data_AF-A0A429E0T7-F1
#
_entry.id   AF-A0A429E0T7-F1
#
_cell.length_a   1.000
_cell.length_b   1.000
_cell.length_c   1.000
_cell.angle_alpha   90.00
_cell.angle_beta   90.00
_cell.angle_gamma   90.00
#
_symmetry.space_group_name_H-M   'P 1'
#
loop_
_entity.id
_entity.type
_entity.pdbx_description
1 polymer ?
#
loop_
_entity_poly.entity_id
_entity_poly.type
_entity_poly.pdbx_seq_one_letter_code
_entity_poly.pdbx_strand_id
1 'polypeptide(L)'
;MPGNRLTRDERGQIASGLAAGLAYAEIARRMDRPKSTVIREVARNGGAHGYRADQAQQATRWRARRRKPGPAPEKPQPPETLRDFETEFAETMAATGVPAMMARVLACLFTADSGGATAAELVAGLEVSPASVSKAVGWLEQRGLITRERDGRRQRYVIDDDFGYRAWQTSLEAMTQWAEVTRRGAALLDGPAGARLDATSRFFRHLREDMGEAAEHWRRTGPR
;
A
#
# COMPACT_ATOMS: atom_id res chain seq x y z
N MET A 1 -7.07 -33.12 11.93
CA MET A 1 -6.64 -32.54 10.64
C MET A 1 -5.11 -32.57 10.59
N PRO A 2 -4.49 -33.47 9.81
CA PRO A 2 -3.05 -33.60 9.82
C PRO A 2 -2.42 -32.33 9.20
N GLY A 3 -1.45 -31.73 9.91
CA GLY A 3 -0.94 -30.39 9.63
C GLY A 3 -0.48 -30.17 8.18
N ASN A 4 -0.56 -28.93 7.70
CA ASN A 4 -0.30 -28.54 6.30
C ASN A 4 1.17 -28.71 5.85
N ARG A 5 2.05 -29.26 6.70
CA ARG A 5 3.48 -29.46 6.42
C ARG A 5 3.85 -30.92 6.68
N LEU A 6 4.58 -31.49 5.72
CA LEU A 6 5.16 -32.82 5.87
C LEU A 6 6.26 -32.82 6.95
N THR A 7 6.29 -33.84 7.79
CA THR A 7 7.33 -34.09 8.79
C THR A 7 8.60 -34.64 8.13
N ARG A 8 9.69 -34.76 8.90
CA ARG A 8 10.92 -35.38 8.41
C ARG A 8 10.67 -36.86 8.06
N ASP A 9 9.89 -37.55 8.87
CA ASP A 9 9.59 -38.97 8.72
C ASP A 9 8.71 -39.22 7.50
N GLU A 10 7.68 -38.38 7.28
CA GLU A 10 6.85 -38.44 6.07
C GLU A 10 7.71 -38.20 4.80
N ARG A 11 8.67 -37.26 4.84
CA ARG A 11 9.61 -37.08 3.72
C ARG A 11 10.49 -38.31 3.49
N GLY A 12 10.90 -39.00 4.55
CA GLY A 12 11.64 -40.26 4.48
C GLY A 12 10.81 -41.38 3.84
N GLN A 13 9.53 -41.49 4.19
CA GLN A 13 8.60 -42.45 3.59
C GLN A 13 8.39 -42.18 2.10
N ILE A 14 8.32 -40.91 1.68
CA ILE A 14 8.28 -40.56 0.25
C ILE A 14 9.56 -41.02 -0.45
N ALA A 15 10.74 -40.74 0.09
CA ALA A 15 12.01 -41.13 -0.53
C ALA A 15 12.15 -42.66 -0.65
N SER A 16 11.83 -43.40 0.43
CA SER A 16 11.84 -44.87 0.43
C SER A 16 10.84 -45.44 -0.57
N GLY A 17 9.62 -44.90 -0.61
CA GLY A 17 8.60 -45.34 -1.56
C GLY A 17 8.99 -45.11 -3.02
N LEU A 18 9.66 -44.01 -3.34
CA LEU A 18 10.18 -43.75 -4.69
C LEU A 18 11.33 -44.68 -5.06
N ALA A 19 12.25 -44.94 -4.13
CA ALA A 19 13.35 -45.88 -4.35
C ALA A 19 12.84 -47.32 -4.57
N ALA A 20 11.74 -47.68 -3.91
CA ALA A 20 11.04 -48.96 -4.11
C ALA A 20 10.13 -49.00 -5.35
N GLY A 21 10.10 -47.95 -6.17
CA GLY A 21 9.29 -47.90 -7.39
C GLY A 21 7.77 -47.82 -7.14
N LEU A 22 7.33 -47.43 -5.95
CA LEU A 22 5.92 -47.31 -5.62
C LEU A 22 5.27 -46.10 -6.29
N ALA A 23 4.02 -46.27 -6.71
CA ALA A 23 3.22 -45.17 -7.23
C ALA A 23 2.90 -44.14 -6.13
N TYR A 24 2.80 -42.85 -6.50
CA TYR A 24 2.52 -41.76 -5.55
C TYR A 24 1.24 -41.95 -4.71
N ALA A 25 0.24 -42.64 -5.25
CA ALA A 25 -1.01 -42.93 -4.54
C ALA A 25 -0.80 -43.89 -3.36
N GLU A 26 0.06 -44.89 -3.54
CA GLU A 26 0.39 -45.89 -2.52
C GLU A 26 1.26 -45.29 -1.41
N ILE A 27 2.24 -44.46 -1.79
CA ILE A 27 3.04 -43.68 -0.83
C ILE A 27 2.13 -42.78 0.03
N ALA A 28 1.19 -42.08 -0.61
CA ALA A 28 0.26 -41.19 0.07
C ALA A 28 -0.66 -41.93 1.06
N ARG A 29 -1.17 -43.11 0.65
CA ARG A 29 -1.97 -43.99 1.52
C ARG A 29 -1.23 -44.43 2.78
N ARG A 30 0.04 -44.82 2.66
CA ARG A 30 0.87 -45.29 3.80
C ARG A 30 1.11 -44.21 4.85
N MET A 31 1.09 -42.94 4.44
CA MET A 31 1.24 -41.79 5.32
C MET A 31 -0.10 -41.20 5.79
N ASP A 32 -1.24 -41.78 5.38
CA ASP A 32 -2.57 -41.19 5.57
C ASP A 32 -2.67 -39.74 5.07
N ARG A 33 -2.14 -39.48 3.85
CA ARG A 33 -2.13 -38.16 3.21
C ARG A 33 -2.79 -38.17 1.83
N PRO A 34 -3.32 -37.02 1.37
CA PRO A 34 -3.78 -36.89 -0.01
C PRO A 34 -2.64 -37.11 -1.03
N LYS A 35 -2.94 -37.77 -2.16
CA LYS A 35 -2.00 -37.96 -3.30
C LYS A 35 -1.37 -36.64 -3.78
N SER A 36 -2.14 -35.55 -3.76
CA SER A 36 -1.68 -34.21 -4.16
C SER A 36 -0.58 -33.64 -3.26
N THR A 37 -0.44 -34.13 -2.03
CA THR A 37 0.64 -33.74 -1.11
C THR A 37 1.97 -34.32 -1.57
N VAL A 38 1.99 -35.60 -1.94
CA VAL A 38 3.20 -36.29 -2.44
C VAL A 38 3.65 -35.71 -3.77
N ILE A 39 2.71 -35.53 -4.73
CA ILE A 39 3.03 -34.95 -6.04
C ILE A 39 3.65 -33.56 -5.90
N ARG A 40 3.04 -32.67 -5.11
CA ARG A 40 3.54 -31.30 -4.92
C ARG A 40 4.87 -31.26 -4.18
N GLU A 41 5.10 -32.15 -3.23
CA GLU A 41 6.38 -32.22 -2.52
C GLU A 41 7.49 -32.72 -3.46
N VAL A 42 7.24 -33.80 -4.22
CA VAL A 42 8.23 -34.38 -5.13
C VAL A 42 8.55 -33.42 -6.27
N ALA A 43 7.54 -32.85 -6.93
CA ALA A 43 7.73 -31.88 -8.01
C ALA A 43 8.53 -30.64 -7.54
N ARG A 44 8.34 -30.22 -6.29
CA ARG A 44 9.02 -29.05 -5.73
C ARG A 44 10.47 -29.30 -5.30
N ASN A 45 10.87 -30.55 -5.10
CA ASN A 45 12.20 -30.91 -4.57
C ASN A 45 12.96 -31.88 -5.50
N GLY A 46 12.89 -31.66 -6.82
CA GLY A 46 13.74 -32.34 -7.80
C GLY A 46 13.08 -33.48 -8.59
N GLY A 47 11.78 -33.71 -8.44
CA GLY A 47 11.04 -34.73 -9.20
C GLY A 47 11.34 -36.17 -8.75
N ALA A 48 10.66 -37.15 -9.35
CA ALA A 48 10.69 -38.55 -8.90
C ALA A 48 12.12 -39.13 -8.80
N HIS A 49 12.94 -38.86 -9.83
CA HIS A 49 14.30 -39.38 -9.96
C HIS A 49 15.33 -38.61 -9.13
N GLY A 50 15.01 -37.37 -8.71
CA GLY A 50 15.92 -36.49 -7.98
C GLY A 50 15.53 -36.24 -6.51
N TYR A 51 14.42 -36.82 -6.05
CA TYR A 51 13.88 -36.51 -4.73
C TYR A 51 14.76 -37.05 -3.60
N ARG A 52 15.18 -36.15 -2.70
CA ARG A 52 15.93 -36.50 -1.48
C ARG A 52 15.30 -35.88 -0.25
N ALA A 53 14.94 -36.71 0.74
CA ALA A 53 14.22 -36.29 1.95
C ALA A 53 14.98 -35.20 2.73
N ASP A 54 16.29 -35.37 2.93
CA ASP A 54 17.10 -34.39 3.68
C ASP A 54 17.25 -33.07 2.93
N GLN A 55 17.35 -33.09 1.59
CA GLN A 55 17.37 -31.86 0.79
C GLN A 55 16.02 -31.14 0.85
N ALA A 56 14.90 -31.86 0.76
CA ALA A 56 13.56 -31.30 0.91
C ALA A 56 13.34 -30.68 2.31
N GLN A 57 13.87 -31.33 3.35
CA GLN A 57 13.86 -30.83 4.72
C GLN A 57 14.69 -29.54 4.86
N GLN A 58 15.91 -29.53 4.32
CA GLN A 58 16.80 -28.35 4.33
C GLN A 58 16.19 -27.19 3.52
N ALA A 59 15.64 -27.46 2.33
CA ALA A 59 14.98 -26.45 1.51
C ALA A 59 13.76 -25.84 2.21
N THR A 60 13.01 -26.64 2.97
CA THR A 60 11.89 -26.14 3.79
C THR A 60 12.38 -25.25 4.94
N ARG A 61 13.45 -25.66 5.64
CA ARG A 61 14.09 -24.88 6.71
C ARG A 61 14.69 -23.57 6.17
N TRP A 62 15.36 -23.62 5.02
CA TRP A 62 15.95 -22.43 4.39
C TRP A 62 14.86 -21.43 3.98
N ARG A 63 13.76 -21.90 3.38
CA ARG A 63 12.61 -21.03 3.05
C ARG A 63 11.93 -20.45 4.28
N ALA A 64 11.80 -21.22 5.36
CA ALA A 64 11.28 -20.71 6.63
C ALA A 64 12.17 -19.62 7.24
N ARG A 65 13.51 -19.80 7.18
CA ARG A 65 14.49 -18.79 7.61
C ARG A 65 14.45 -17.53 6.74
N ARG A 66 14.36 -17.67 5.41
CA ARG A 66 14.29 -16.54 4.47
C ARG A 66 12.98 -15.75 4.57
N ARG A 67 11.93 -16.35 5.13
CA ARG A 67 10.62 -15.71 5.36
C ARG A 67 10.55 -14.94 6.68
N LYS A 68 11.54 -15.11 7.57
CA LYS A 68 11.77 -14.14 8.64
C LYS A 68 12.43 -12.93 7.96
N PRO A 69 11.82 -11.74 7.96
CA PRO A 69 12.53 -10.55 7.54
C PRO A 69 13.79 -10.49 8.39
N GLY A 70 14.97 -10.56 7.77
CA GLY A 70 16.18 -10.12 8.46
C GLY A 70 15.97 -8.65 8.84
N PRO A 71 16.64 -8.15 9.90
CA PRO A 71 16.66 -6.71 10.12
C PRO A 71 17.11 -6.07 8.82
N ALA A 72 16.33 -5.12 8.31
CA ALA A 72 16.74 -4.32 7.18
C ALA A 72 18.11 -3.73 7.52
N PRO A 73 19.04 -3.58 6.55
CA PRO A 73 20.22 -2.76 6.78
C PRO A 73 19.74 -1.44 7.39
N GLU A 74 20.33 -1.06 8.51
CA GLU A 74 20.02 0.17 9.23
C GLU A 74 20.26 1.31 8.24
N LYS A 75 19.17 1.79 7.63
CA LYS A 75 19.25 2.97 6.78
C LYS A 75 19.68 4.11 7.69
N PRO A 76 20.61 4.97 7.24
CA PRO A 76 20.97 6.16 7.99
C PRO A 76 19.67 6.84 8.42
N GLN A 77 19.49 7.02 9.73
CA GLN A 77 18.34 7.76 10.19
C GLN A 77 18.44 9.16 9.61
N PRO A 78 17.32 9.72 9.11
CA PRO A 78 17.34 11.08 8.61
C PRO A 78 17.87 12.03 9.69
N PRO A 79 18.59 13.11 9.29
CA PRO A 79 19.01 14.14 10.22
C PRO A 79 17.83 14.58 11.08
N GLU A 80 18.07 14.92 12.35
CA GLU A 80 17.01 15.37 13.27
C GLU A 80 16.19 16.52 12.66
N THR A 81 16.87 17.46 11.99
CA THR A 81 16.25 18.56 11.25
C THR A 81 15.23 18.13 10.19
N LEU A 82 15.45 16.99 9.51
CA LEU A 82 14.51 16.48 8.52
C LEU A 82 13.28 15.87 9.19
N ARG A 83 13.44 15.22 10.35
CA ARG A 83 12.31 14.67 11.12
C ARG A 83 11.44 15.77 11.71
N ASP A 84 12.07 16.85 12.19
CA ASP A 84 11.35 18.03 12.67
C ASP A 84 10.53 18.66 11.54
N PHE A 85 11.14 18.84 10.37
CA PHE A 85 10.43 19.34 9.19
C PHE A 85 9.29 18.42 8.75
N GLU A 86 9.51 17.10 8.69
CA GLU A 86 8.45 16.13 8.36
C GLU A 86 7.27 16.21 9.33
N THR A 87 7.55 16.46 10.61
CA THR A 87 6.54 16.63 11.65
C THR A 87 5.76 17.92 11.45
N GLU A 88 6.44 19.06 11.32
CA GLU A 88 5.82 20.36 11.06
C GLU A 88 4.98 20.33 9.77
N PHE A 89 5.50 19.70 8.72
CA PHE A 89 4.81 19.60 7.44
C PHE A 89 3.55 18.73 7.53
N ALA A 90 3.63 17.61 8.26
CA ALA A 90 2.47 16.77 8.53
C ALA A 90 1.41 17.48 9.38
N GLU A 91 1.82 18.25 10.39
CA GLU A 91 0.92 19.05 11.23
C GLU A 91 0.21 20.14 10.42
N THR A 92 0.94 20.79 9.52
CA THR A 92 0.38 21.81 8.61
C THR A 92 -0.70 21.19 7.70
N MET A 93 -0.41 20.05 7.07
CA MET A 93 -1.40 19.33 6.24
C MET A 93 -2.61 18.87 7.06
N ALA A 94 -2.39 18.46 8.32
CA ALA A 94 -3.47 18.06 9.21
C ALA A 94 -4.40 19.22 9.57
N ALA A 95 -3.82 20.40 9.82
CA ALA A 95 -4.58 21.63 10.06
C ALA A 95 -5.45 22.02 8.85
N THR A 96 -5.07 21.65 7.64
CA THR A 96 -5.85 21.89 6.41
C THR A 96 -6.86 20.77 6.07
N GLY A 97 -7.01 19.76 6.93
CA GLY A 97 -8.04 18.72 6.80
C GLY A 97 -7.57 17.37 6.25
N VAL A 98 -6.27 17.18 6.02
CA VAL A 98 -5.73 15.85 5.71
C VAL A 98 -5.70 15.01 7.00
N PRO A 99 -6.20 13.77 7.03
CA PRO A 99 -6.10 12.95 8.25
C PRO A 99 -4.64 12.77 8.69
N ALA A 100 -4.36 12.91 9.99
CA ALA A 100 -2.99 13.01 10.52
C ALA A 100 -2.03 11.90 10.03
N MET A 101 -2.51 10.64 9.94
CA MET A 101 -1.66 9.55 9.46
C MET A 101 -1.34 9.66 7.97
N MET A 102 -2.28 10.16 7.16
CA MET A 102 -2.11 10.35 5.72
C MET A 102 -1.16 11.53 5.47
N ALA A 103 -1.26 12.59 6.27
CA ALA A 103 -0.34 13.72 6.25
C ALA A 103 1.11 13.29 6.55
N ARG A 104 1.30 12.45 7.58
CA ARG A 104 2.62 11.88 7.90
C ARG A 104 3.19 11.02 6.77
N VAL A 105 2.35 10.22 6.11
CA VAL A 105 2.78 9.44 4.93
C VAL A 105 3.18 10.36 3.78
N LEU A 106 2.40 11.41 3.50
CA LEU A 106 2.75 12.40 2.46
C LEU A 106 4.06 13.11 2.77
N ALA A 107 4.26 13.55 4.03
CA ALA A 107 5.50 14.20 4.45
C ALA A 107 6.72 13.33 4.15
N CYS A 108 6.71 12.06 4.57
CA CYS A 108 7.79 11.11 4.27
C CYS A 108 7.98 10.84 2.77
N LEU A 109 6.93 10.93 1.96
CA LEU A 109 7.04 10.73 0.51
C LEU A 109 7.63 11.96 -0.19
N PHE A 110 7.25 13.16 0.24
CA PHE A 110 7.81 14.42 -0.26
C PHE A 110 9.30 14.58 0.03
N THR A 111 9.75 14.06 1.18
CA THR A 111 11.14 14.14 1.63
C THR A 111 11.99 12.94 1.24
N ALA A 112 11.43 11.95 0.55
CA ALA A 112 12.16 10.76 0.13
C ALA A 112 13.10 11.07 -1.04
N ASP A 113 14.42 11.09 -0.79
CA ASP A 113 15.47 11.29 -1.82
C ASP A 113 15.37 10.36 -3.03
N SER A 114 14.71 9.22 -2.87
CA SER A 114 14.51 8.22 -3.93
C SER A 114 13.21 8.39 -4.73
N GLY A 115 12.50 9.51 -4.56
CA GLY A 115 11.25 9.83 -5.26
C GLY A 115 10.03 9.04 -4.78
N GLY A 116 10.15 8.31 -3.67
CA GLY A 116 9.05 7.55 -3.09
C GLY A 116 9.50 6.54 -2.04
N ALA A 117 8.57 5.74 -1.52
CA ALA A 117 8.86 4.77 -0.46
C ALA A 117 8.04 3.48 -0.62
N THR A 118 8.62 2.36 -0.19
CA THR A 118 7.91 1.09 -0.04
C THR A 118 7.09 1.07 1.26
N ALA A 119 6.10 0.18 1.34
CA ALA A 119 5.34 -0.02 2.59
C ALA A 119 6.25 -0.34 3.80
N ALA A 120 7.33 -1.09 3.60
CA ALA A 120 8.27 -1.45 4.67
C ALA A 120 9.10 -0.24 5.14
N GLU A 121 9.48 0.64 4.22
CA GLU A 121 10.19 1.89 4.55
C GLU A 121 9.29 2.88 5.28
N LEU A 122 8.02 3.01 4.86
CA LEU A 122 7.03 3.81 5.57
C LEU A 122 6.76 3.30 6.99
N VAL A 123 6.63 1.97 7.17
CA VAL A 123 6.48 1.36 8.49
C VAL A 123 7.67 1.66 9.39
N ALA A 124 8.88 1.55 8.85
CA ALA A 124 10.11 1.79 9.61
C ALA A 124 10.30 3.27 9.94
N GLY A 125 10.14 4.18 8.97
CA GLY A 125 10.37 5.62 9.16
C GLY A 125 9.31 6.29 10.03
N LEU A 126 8.05 5.87 9.92
CA LEU A 126 6.96 6.44 10.72
C LEU A 126 6.78 5.78 12.09
N GLU A 127 7.45 4.65 12.32
CA GLU A 127 7.32 3.82 13.53
C GLU A 127 5.85 3.41 13.82
N VAL A 128 5.12 3.04 12.78
CA VAL A 128 3.70 2.64 12.88
C VAL A 128 3.46 1.23 12.36
N SER A 129 2.28 0.66 12.67
CA SER A 129 1.94 -0.69 12.23
C SER A 129 1.78 -0.79 10.69
N PRO A 130 2.06 -1.97 10.09
CA PRO A 130 1.78 -2.21 8.68
C PRO A 130 0.32 -1.97 8.29
N ALA A 131 -0.63 -2.21 9.22
CA ALA A 131 -2.04 -1.97 8.99
C ALA A 131 -2.36 -0.47 8.89
N SER A 132 -1.71 0.37 9.70
CA SER A 132 -1.84 1.84 9.64
C SER A 132 -1.35 2.36 8.31
N VAL A 133 -0.17 1.92 7.86
CA VAL A 133 0.37 2.27 6.53
C VAL A 133 -0.58 1.81 5.44
N SER A 134 -1.08 0.58 5.49
CA SER A 134 -1.99 0.03 4.48
C SER A 134 -3.28 0.85 4.34
N LYS A 135 -3.86 1.30 5.45
CA LYS A 135 -5.03 2.19 5.45
C LYS A 135 -4.70 3.57 4.87
N ALA A 136 -3.56 4.15 5.28
CA ALA A 136 -3.15 5.46 4.81
C ALA A 136 -2.87 5.46 3.30
N VAL A 137 -2.07 4.52 2.80
CA VAL A 137 -1.78 4.41 1.36
C VAL A 137 -3.03 4.09 0.55
N GLY A 138 -3.93 3.23 1.04
CA GLY A 138 -5.18 2.94 0.35
C GLY A 138 -6.09 4.17 0.23
N TRP A 139 -6.16 5.00 1.28
CA TRP A 139 -6.92 6.25 1.25
C TRP A 139 -6.29 7.27 0.28
N LEU A 140 -4.95 7.40 0.31
CA LEU A 140 -4.22 8.31 -0.56
C LEU A 140 -4.33 7.88 -2.04
N GLU A 141 -4.17 6.59 -2.34
CA GLU A 141 -4.34 6.02 -3.70
C GLU A 141 -5.77 6.22 -4.21
N GLN A 142 -6.79 5.97 -3.37
CA GLN A 142 -8.19 6.16 -3.76
C GLN A 142 -8.49 7.60 -4.17
N ARG A 143 -7.83 8.58 -3.54
CA ARG A 143 -7.97 10.01 -3.85
C ARG A 143 -6.97 10.49 -4.92
N GLY A 144 -6.18 9.58 -5.48
CA GLY A 144 -5.13 9.92 -6.44
C GLY A 144 -4.04 10.82 -5.86
N LEU A 145 -3.83 10.83 -4.55
CA LEU A 145 -2.77 11.65 -3.94
C LEU A 145 -1.41 10.96 -3.99
N ILE A 146 -1.38 9.66 -4.26
CA ILE A 146 -0.17 8.89 -4.53
C ILE A 146 -0.48 7.88 -5.62
N THR A 147 0.56 7.43 -6.32
CA THR A 147 0.48 6.31 -7.26
C THR A 147 1.44 5.20 -6.84
N ARG A 148 1.21 4.01 -7.41
CA ARG A 148 2.00 2.82 -7.12
C ARG A 148 2.79 2.43 -8.33
N GLU A 149 4.10 2.51 -8.19
CA GLU A 149 5.05 2.12 -9.21
C GLU A 149 5.71 0.80 -8.88
N ARG A 150 6.13 0.10 -9.93
CA ARG A 150 6.83 -1.18 -9.83
C ARG A 150 8.31 -0.95 -10.07
N ASP A 151 9.09 -1.11 -9.00
CA ASP A 151 10.55 -1.13 -9.06
C ASP A 151 11.01 -2.60 -8.99
N GLY A 152 11.11 -3.22 -10.17
CA GLY A 152 11.38 -4.65 -10.32
C GLY A 152 10.33 -5.54 -9.65
N ARG A 153 10.69 -6.18 -8.52
CA ARG A 153 9.77 -7.03 -7.73
C ARG A 153 9.07 -6.30 -6.58
N ARG A 154 9.45 -5.05 -6.28
CA ARG A 154 8.91 -4.27 -5.15
C ARG A 154 7.94 -3.21 -5.66
N GLN A 155 6.97 -2.86 -4.83
CA GLN A 155 6.04 -1.75 -5.08
C GLN A 155 6.50 -0.54 -4.28
N ARG A 156 6.58 0.61 -4.93
CA ARG A 156 6.88 1.91 -4.32
C ARG A 156 5.66 2.80 -4.48
N TYR A 157 5.41 3.60 -3.46
CA TYR A 157 4.46 4.70 -3.50
C TYR A 157 5.21 5.96 -3.84
N VAL A 158 4.69 6.71 -4.81
CA VAL A 158 5.30 7.95 -5.31
C VAL A 158 4.26 9.05 -5.35
N ILE A 159 4.74 10.29 -5.24
CA ILE A 159 3.97 11.49 -5.56
C ILE A 159 4.37 11.85 -6.98
N ASP A 160 3.44 11.70 -7.92
CA ASP A 160 3.71 12.07 -9.32
C ASP A 160 3.46 13.56 -9.57
N ASP A 161 3.86 14.03 -10.75
CA ASP A 161 3.79 15.45 -11.14
C ASP A 161 2.35 15.99 -11.20
N ASP A 162 1.36 15.10 -11.39
CA ASP A 162 -0.06 15.44 -11.45
C ASP A 162 -0.70 15.49 -10.04
N PHE A 163 0.04 15.18 -8.97
CA PHE A 163 -0.44 15.26 -7.57
C PHE A 163 -1.11 16.59 -7.27
N GLY A 164 -0.43 17.70 -7.58
CA GLY A 164 -0.93 19.05 -7.26
C GLY A 164 -2.25 19.34 -7.97
N TYR A 165 -2.35 18.92 -9.25
CA TYR A 165 -3.57 19.07 -10.02
C TYR A 165 -4.73 18.23 -9.44
N ARG A 166 -4.48 16.97 -9.04
CA ARG A 166 -5.53 16.11 -8.47
C ARG A 166 -5.99 16.55 -7.09
N ALA A 167 -5.06 16.99 -6.24
CA ALA A 167 -5.39 17.60 -4.95
C ALA A 167 -6.27 18.85 -5.16
N TRP A 168 -5.94 19.66 -6.17
CA TRP A 168 -6.73 20.84 -6.52
C TRP A 168 -8.13 20.51 -7.05
N GLN A 169 -8.25 19.54 -7.96
CA GLN A 169 -9.55 19.10 -8.48
C GLN A 169 -10.49 18.66 -7.34
N THR A 170 -9.95 17.97 -6.32
CA THR A 170 -10.72 17.60 -5.12
C THR A 170 -11.28 18.83 -4.38
N SER A 171 -10.50 19.91 -4.28
CA SER A 171 -10.97 21.17 -3.68
C SER A 171 -12.05 21.84 -4.52
N LEU A 172 -11.93 21.84 -5.86
CA LEU A 172 -12.94 22.39 -6.76
C LEU A 172 -14.27 21.64 -6.66
N GLU A 173 -14.23 20.32 -6.52
CA GLU A 173 -15.42 19.49 -6.28
C GLU A 173 -16.09 19.86 -4.95
N ALA A 174 -15.31 20.04 -3.87
CA ALA A 174 -15.84 20.46 -2.57
C ALA A 174 -16.51 21.84 -2.64
N MET A 175 -15.90 22.80 -3.34
CA MET A 175 -16.49 24.13 -3.57
C MET A 175 -17.78 24.05 -4.38
N THR A 176 -17.83 23.18 -5.39
CA THR A 176 -19.06 22.92 -6.17
C THR A 176 -20.19 22.42 -5.27
N GLN A 177 -19.89 21.48 -4.37
CA GLN A 177 -20.88 20.95 -3.42
C GLN A 177 -21.37 22.04 -2.46
N TRP A 178 -20.47 22.86 -1.91
CA TRP A 178 -20.84 23.98 -1.05
C TRP A 178 -21.73 25.01 -1.76
N ALA A 179 -21.36 25.40 -2.99
CA ALA A 179 -22.14 26.32 -3.80
C ALA A 179 -23.56 25.79 -4.05
N GLU A 180 -23.70 24.50 -4.37
CA GLU A 180 -24.99 23.88 -4.65
C GLU A 180 -25.87 23.71 -3.40
N VAL A 181 -25.29 23.26 -2.27
CA VAL A 181 -26.03 23.10 -1.01
C VAL A 181 -26.55 24.45 -0.53
N THR A 182 -25.73 25.50 -0.57
CA THR A 182 -26.12 26.85 -0.15
C THR A 182 -27.14 27.48 -1.09
N ARG A 183 -27.01 27.28 -2.41
CA ARG A 183 -28.03 27.70 -3.41
C ARG A 183 -29.39 27.07 -3.13
N ARG A 184 -29.43 25.75 -2.91
CA ARG A 184 -30.68 25.06 -2.56
C ARG A 184 -31.27 25.58 -1.26
N GLY A 185 -30.43 25.82 -0.25
CA GLY A 185 -30.88 26.40 1.02
C GLY A 185 -31.44 27.83 0.87
N ALA A 186 -30.84 28.65 0.02
CA ALA A 186 -31.33 30.01 -0.26
C ALA A 186 -32.72 30.02 -0.90
N ALA A 187 -33.05 29.01 -1.73
CA ALA A 187 -34.36 28.87 -2.33
C ALA A 187 -35.46 28.42 -1.35
N LEU A 188 -35.09 27.97 -0.14
CA LEU A 188 -36.02 27.47 0.88
C LEU A 188 -36.29 28.49 2.00
N LEU A 189 -35.48 29.55 2.10
CA LEU A 189 -35.52 30.48 3.23
C LEU A 189 -35.66 31.92 2.75
N ASP A 190 -36.59 32.66 3.34
CA ASP A 190 -36.78 34.08 3.07
C ASP A 190 -35.92 34.98 3.97
N GLY A 191 -35.85 36.27 3.61
CA GLY A 191 -35.22 37.30 4.43
C GLY A 191 -33.70 37.16 4.59
N PRO A 192 -33.11 37.65 5.71
CA PRO A 192 -31.67 37.70 5.88
C PRO A 192 -30.96 36.34 5.84
N ALA A 193 -31.63 35.25 6.18
CA ALA A 193 -31.04 33.91 6.15
C ALA A 193 -30.84 33.41 4.72
N GLY A 194 -31.86 33.55 3.86
CA GLY A 194 -31.75 33.23 2.43
C GLY A 194 -30.68 34.07 1.75
N ALA A 195 -30.65 35.38 2.04
CA ALA A 195 -29.64 36.29 1.49
C ALA A 195 -28.20 35.91 1.86
N ARG A 196 -27.95 35.44 3.10
CA ARG A 196 -26.62 34.93 3.50
C ARG A 196 -26.24 33.68 2.73
N LEU A 197 -27.16 32.71 2.58
CA LEU A 197 -26.89 31.47 1.86
C LEU A 197 -26.64 31.73 0.37
N ASP A 198 -27.39 32.63 -0.24
CA ASP A 198 -27.18 33.04 -1.62
C ASP A 198 -25.83 33.75 -1.82
N ALA A 199 -25.44 34.65 -0.90
CA ALA A 199 -24.13 35.27 -0.93
C ALA A 199 -23.00 34.24 -0.82
N THR A 200 -23.11 33.27 0.09
CA THR A 200 -22.15 32.17 0.23
C THR A 200 -22.07 31.29 -1.03
N SER A 201 -23.22 31.00 -1.66
CA SER A 201 -23.27 30.25 -2.91
C SER A 201 -22.52 30.97 -4.03
N ARG A 202 -22.77 32.27 -4.19
CA ARG A 202 -22.08 33.12 -5.17
C ARG A 202 -20.58 33.16 -4.94
N PHE A 203 -20.16 33.27 -3.67
CA PHE A 203 -18.74 33.25 -3.30
C PHE A 203 -18.05 31.95 -3.72
N PHE A 204 -18.57 30.78 -3.33
CA PHE A 204 -17.94 29.50 -3.68
C PHE A 204 -17.95 29.22 -5.18
N ARG A 205 -19.00 29.64 -5.91
CA ARG A 205 -19.05 29.50 -7.36
C ARG A 205 -17.95 30.33 -8.06
N HIS A 206 -17.80 31.59 -7.66
CA HIS A 206 -16.77 32.46 -8.20
C HIS A 206 -15.36 31.94 -7.87
N LEU A 207 -15.14 31.56 -6.61
CA LEU A 207 -13.86 31.02 -6.17
C LEU A 207 -13.47 29.76 -6.96
N ARG A 208 -14.42 28.85 -7.21
CA ARG A 208 -14.21 27.66 -8.03
C ARG A 208 -13.85 27.99 -9.48
N GLU A 209 -14.47 29.00 -10.09
CA GLU A 209 -14.18 29.42 -11.46
C GLU A 209 -12.76 29.93 -11.59
N ASP A 210 -12.38 30.93 -10.77
CA ASP A 210 -11.05 31.51 -10.74
C ASP A 210 -9.97 30.46 -10.45
N MET A 211 -10.23 29.60 -9.45
CA MET A 211 -9.31 28.53 -9.08
C MET A 211 -9.22 27.43 -10.14
N GLY A 212 -10.31 27.12 -10.84
CA GLY A 212 -10.33 26.17 -11.93
C GLY A 212 -9.43 26.59 -13.08
N GLU A 213 -9.57 27.85 -13.52
CA GLU A 213 -8.76 28.42 -14.59
C GLU A 213 -7.27 28.46 -14.21
N ALA A 214 -6.94 28.83 -12.97
CA ALA A 214 -5.57 28.87 -12.49
C ALA A 214 -4.88 27.50 -12.53
N ALA A 215 -5.58 26.43 -12.12
CA ALA A 215 -5.01 25.09 -12.16
C ALA A 215 -4.89 24.51 -13.56
N GLU A 216 -5.84 24.79 -14.46
CA GLU A 216 -5.72 24.42 -15.87
C GLU A 216 -4.59 25.17 -16.57
N HIS A 217 -4.34 26.42 -16.19
CA HIS A 217 -3.19 27.18 -16.64
C HIS A 217 -1.89 26.50 -16.18
N TRP A 218 -1.73 26.26 -14.88
CA TRP A 218 -0.55 25.58 -14.32
C TRP A 218 -0.31 24.20 -14.95
N ARG A 219 -1.36 23.40 -15.18
CA ARG A 219 -1.22 22.09 -15.85
C ARG A 219 -0.67 22.21 -17.29
N ARG A 220 -0.96 23.31 -17.98
CA ARG A 220 -0.48 23.56 -19.35
C ARG A 220 0.93 24.15 -19.40
N THR A 221 1.30 24.98 -18.43
CA THR A 221 2.54 25.78 -18.45
C THR A 221 3.57 25.36 -17.42
N GLY A 222 3.20 24.51 -16.48
CA GLY A 222 4.07 24.02 -15.41
C GLY A 222 5.21 23.16 -15.95
N PRO A 223 6.36 23.14 -15.26
CA PRO A 223 7.45 22.23 -15.60
C PRO A 223 6.97 20.77 -15.49
N ARG A 224 7.31 19.96 -16.50
CA ARG A 224 7.15 18.50 -16.49
C ARG A 224 8.37 17.84 -15.86
#